data_AF-A0A8K0CYE0-F1
#
_entry.id   AF-A0A8K0CYE0-F1
#
_cell.length_a   1.000
_cell.length_b   1.000
_cell.length_c   1.000
_cell.angle_alpha   90.00
_cell.angle_beta   90.00
_cell.angle_gamma   90.00
#
_symmetry.space_group_name_H-M   'P 1'
#
loop_
_entity.id
_entity.type
_entity.pdbx_description
1 polymer ?
#
loop_
_entity_poly.entity_id
_entity_poly.type
_entity_poly.pdbx_seq_one_letter_code
_entity_poly.pdbx_strand_id
1 'polypeptide(L)'
;MNSINQVRFAVPLSFLGKAGIDIYNTFDVDDNKMTLSEIISLFDECYVPKANVSVEMFKFNNLQQKPGQSVQQYLMELKTQAALCQFECEDCKKSYEDRMIRDD
;
A
#
# COMPACT_ATOMS: atom_id res chain seq x y z
N MET A 1 -2.13 -5.94 37.96
CA MET A 1 -2.76 -7.03 37.19
C MET A 1 -2.48 -6.74 35.73
N ASN A 2 -1.59 -7.49 35.09
CA ASN A 2 -1.42 -7.37 33.64
C ASN A 2 -2.71 -7.86 32.98
N SER A 3 -3.37 -6.98 32.21
CA SER A 3 -4.55 -7.35 31.46
C SER A 3 -4.23 -8.60 30.63
N ILE A 4 -5.10 -9.61 30.67
CA ILE A 4 -4.92 -10.91 29.99
C ILE A 4 -4.50 -10.74 28.52
N ASN A 5 -4.91 -9.64 27.89
CA ASN A 5 -4.55 -9.28 26.52
C ASN A 5 -3.09 -8.83 26.35
N GLN A 6 -2.48 -8.13 27.32
CA GLN A 6 -1.07 -7.74 27.25
C GLN A 6 -0.14 -8.97 27.19
N VAL A 7 -0.51 -10.06 27.89
CA VAL A 7 0.22 -11.33 27.83
C VAL A 7 0.02 -12.02 26.48
N ARG A 8 -1.15 -11.86 25.85
CA ARG A 8 -1.46 -12.45 24.54
C ARG A 8 -0.69 -11.77 23.40
N PHE A 9 -0.41 -10.48 23.50
CA PHE A 9 0.37 -9.74 22.49
C PHE A 9 1.88 -9.84 22.70
N ALA A 10 2.33 -10.10 23.93
CA ALA A 10 3.75 -10.20 24.26
C ALA A 10 4.51 -11.25 23.44
N VAL A 11 3.90 -12.43 23.22
CA VAL A 11 4.55 -13.51 22.46
C VAL A 11 4.71 -13.13 20.97
N PRO A 12 3.66 -12.73 20.23
CA PRO A 12 3.80 -12.25 18.85
C PRO A 12 4.77 -11.07 18.69
N LEU A 13 4.69 -10.06 19.57
CA LEU A 13 5.58 -8.90 19.51
C LEU A 13 7.04 -9.27 19.78
N SER A 14 7.29 -10.29 20.62
CA SER A 14 8.65 -10.79 20.86
C SER A 14 9.29 -11.40 19.61
N PHE A 15 8.50 -12.02 18.72
CA PHE A 15 9.00 -12.55 17.44
C PHE A 15 9.41 -11.43 16.46
N LEU A 16 8.73 -10.28 16.50
CA LEU A 16 9.04 -9.12 15.67
C LEU A 16 10.26 -8.32 16.19
N GLY A 17 10.70 -8.60 17.42
CA GLY A 17 11.84 -7.96 18.06
C GLY A 17 11.58 -6.47 18.38
N LYS A 18 12.66 -5.74 18.69
CA LYS A 18 12.57 -4.33 19.11
C LYS A 18 11.89 -3.44 18.07
N ALA A 19 12.18 -3.65 16.79
CA ALA A 19 11.58 -2.86 15.71
C ALA A 19 10.06 -3.04 15.63
N GLY A 20 9.56 -4.26 15.83
CA GLY A 20 8.11 -4.51 15.87
C GLY A 20 7.43 -3.89 17.08
N ILE A 21 8.10 -3.87 18.24
CA ILE A 21 7.59 -3.22 19.45
C ILE A 21 7.51 -1.69 19.25
N ASP A 22 8.54 -1.09 18.65
CA ASP A 22 8.55 0.34 18.37
C ASP A 22 7.40 0.74 17.43
N ILE A 23 7.14 -0.06 16.39
CA ILE A 23 6.01 0.16 15.47
C ILE A 23 4.67 -0.06 16.18
N TYR A 24 4.53 -1.11 16.98
CA TYR A 24 3.32 -1.34 17.77
C TYR A 24 2.98 -0.15 18.68
N ASN A 25 3.99 0.45 19.33
CA ASN A 25 3.82 1.61 20.19
C ASN A 25 3.41 2.88 19.42
N THR A 26 3.51 2.91 18.08
CA THR A 26 2.98 4.01 17.26
C THR A 26 1.49 3.87 16.96
N PHE A 27 0.93 2.68 17.13
CA PHE A 27 -0.50 2.47 16.95
C PHE A 27 -1.25 2.97 18.20
N ASP A 28 -2.28 3.79 18.00
CA ASP A 28 -3.16 4.25 19.09
C ASP A 28 -4.16 3.14 19.45
N VAL A 29 -3.67 2.09 20.12
CA VAL A 29 -4.43 0.88 20.44
C VAL A 29 -4.84 0.81 21.91
N ASP A 30 -6.12 0.50 22.15
CA ASP A 30 -6.63 0.13 23.48
C ASP A 30 -6.49 -1.39 23.66
N ASP A 31 -5.45 -1.79 24.39
CA ASP A 31 -5.11 -3.19 24.73
C ASP A 31 -6.28 -4.01 25.29
N ASN A 32 -7.28 -3.35 25.90
CA ASN A 32 -8.41 -4.02 26.52
C ASN A 32 -9.57 -4.27 25.55
N LYS A 33 -9.57 -3.63 24.37
CA LYS A 33 -10.65 -3.72 23.37
C LYS A 33 -10.24 -4.41 22.08
N MET A 34 -8.95 -4.38 21.73
CA MET A 34 -8.48 -5.00 20.49
C MET A 34 -8.18 -6.48 20.62
N THR A 35 -8.42 -7.19 19.52
CA THR A 35 -8.06 -8.58 19.30
C THR A 35 -6.71 -8.69 18.60
N LEU A 36 -6.10 -9.87 18.66
CA LEU A 36 -4.83 -10.14 17.97
C LEU A 36 -4.96 -9.96 16.45
N SER A 37 -6.13 -10.29 15.87
CA SER A 37 -6.37 -10.15 14.44
C SER A 37 -6.35 -8.68 14.00
N GLU A 38 -6.93 -7.78 14.79
CA GLU A 38 -6.97 -6.35 14.48
C GLU A 38 -5.57 -5.73 14.54
N ILE A 39 -4.74 -6.15 15.51
CA ILE A 39 -3.35 -5.72 15.59
C ILE A 39 -2.55 -6.21 14.39
N ILE A 40 -2.72 -7.48 13.98
CA ILE A 40 -2.06 -8.01 12.78
C ILE A 40 -2.48 -7.20 11.54
N SER A 41 -3.75 -6.81 11.41
CA SER A 41 -4.21 -5.96 10.30
C SER A 41 -3.56 -4.57 10.32
N LEU A 42 -3.33 -3.96 11.49
CA LEU A 42 -2.58 -2.69 11.60
C LEU A 42 -1.13 -2.84 11.13
N PHE A 43 -0.50 -3.98 11.46
CA PHE A 43 0.81 -4.32 10.92
C PHE A 43 0.75 -4.49 9.40
N ASP A 44 -0.22 -5.21 8.85
CA ASP A 44 -0.38 -5.33 7.40
C ASP A 44 -0.54 -3.95 6.74
N GLU A 45 -1.37 -3.06 7.30
CA GLU A 45 -1.54 -1.70 6.78
C GLU A 45 -0.29 -0.82 6.86
N CYS A 46 0.52 -0.99 7.92
CA CYS A 46 1.76 -0.25 8.12
C CYS A 46 2.87 -0.72 7.19
N TYR A 47 2.93 -2.03 6.91
CA TYR A 47 3.97 -2.66 6.11
C TYR A 47 3.60 -2.82 4.64
N VAL A 48 2.34 -2.64 4.24
CA VAL A 48 1.99 -2.42 2.84
C VAL A 48 2.69 -1.13 2.39
N PRO A 49 3.66 -1.20 1.46
CA PRO A 49 4.21 0.02 0.88
C PRO A 49 3.05 0.67 0.14
N LYS A 50 2.46 1.73 0.71
CA LYS A 50 1.58 2.60 -0.05
C LYS A 50 2.47 3.20 -1.13
N ALA A 51 2.37 2.66 -2.34
CA ALA A 51 3.05 3.22 -3.50
C ALA A 51 2.79 4.72 -3.47
N ASN A 52 3.85 5.53 -3.52
CA ASN A 52 3.67 6.97 -3.48
C ASN A 52 3.01 7.36 -4.80
N VAL A 53 1.69 7.53 -4.75
CA VAL A 53 0.86 7.79 -5.93
C VAL A 53 1.41 8.96 -6.72
N SER A 54 1.89 10.02 -6.06
CA SER A 54 2.51 11.17 -6.73
C SER A 54 3.78 10.80 -7.51
N VAL A 55 4.61 9.90 -6.98
CA VAL A 55 5.81 9.41 -7.68
C VAL A 55 5.43 8.51 -8.85
N GLU A 56 4.46 7.62 -8.69
CA GLU A 56 4.01 6.73 -9.76
C GLU A 56 3.33 7.50 -10.89
N MET A 57 2.53 8.52 -10.55
CA MET A 57 1.96 9.50 -11.48
C MET A 57 3.03 10.26 -12.24
N PHE A 58 4.07 10.72 -11.55
CA PHE A 58 5.20 11.40 -12.19
C PHE A 58 5.91 10.47 -13.18
N LYS A 59 6.17 9.21 -12.81
CA LYS A 59 6.76 8.22 -13.72
C LYS A 59 5.85 7.99 -14.93
N PHE A 60 4.55 7.80 -14.73
CA PHE A 60 3.58 7.61 -15.81
C PHE A 60 3.61 8.77 -16.82
N ASN A 61 3.53 10.01 -16.33
CA ASN A 61 3.51 11.20 -17.18
C ASN A 61 4.83 11.45 -17.94
N ASN A 62 5.93 10.85 -17.47
CA ASN A 62 7.24 10.93 -18.12
C ASN A 62 7.57 9.69 -18.96
N LEU A 63 6.67 8.70 -19.07
CA LEU A 63 6.88 7.57 -19.96
C LEU A 63 6.84 8.04 -21.42
N GLN A 64 7.86 7.65 -22.17
CA GLN A 64 7.97 7.90 -23.60
C GLN A 64 8.43 6.63 -24.30
N GLN A 65 7.89 6.38 -25.49
CA GLN A 65 8.31 5.25 -26.30
C GLN A 65 9.79 5.39 -26.68
N LYS A 66 10.59 4.39 -26.32
CA LYS A 66 12.04 4.39 -26.58
C LYS A 66 12.32 4.12 -28.06
N PRO A 67 13.44 4.60 -28.61
CA PRO A 67 13.86 4.25 -29.97
C PRO A 67 13.97 2.72 -30.14
N GLY A 68 13.27 2.17 -31.12
CA GLY A 68 13.25 0.73 -31.41
C GLY A 68 12.34 -0.11 -30.52
N GLN A 69 11.64 0.48 -29.54
CA GLN A 69 10.63 -0.22 -28.74
C GLN A 69 9.36 -0.44 -29.56
N SER A 70 8.77 -1.63 -29.49
CA SER A 70 7.51 -1.90 -30.17
C SER A 70 6.36 -1.17 -29.48
N VAL A 71 5.32 -0.81 -30.25
CA VAL A 71 4.11 -0.18 -29.70
C VAL A 71 3.46 -1.06 -28.63
N GLN A 72 3.46 -2.38 -28.82
CA GLN A 72 2.93 -3.32 -27.84
C GLN A 72 3.70 -3.32 -26.52
N GLN A 73 5.03 -3.25 -26.58
CA GLN A 73 5.88 -3.15 -25.39
C GLN A 73 5.63 -1.83 -24.65
N TYR A 74 5.54 -0.72 -25.40
CA TYR A 74 5.25 0.58 -24.82
C TYR A 74 3.87 0.63 -24.16
N LEU A 75 2.84 0.10 -24.81
CA LEU A 75 1.49 -0.02 -24.23
C LEU A 75 1.46 -0.90 -22.99
N MET A 76 2.26 -1.97 -22.95
CA MET A 76 2.39 -2.81 -21.76
C MET A 76 3.03 -2.02 -20.61
N GLU A 77 4.11 -1.27 -20.85
CA GLU A 77 4.74 -0.41 -19.84
C GLU A 77 3.78 0.65 -19.32
N LEU A 78 3.01 1.31 -20.19
CA LEU A 78 1.98 2.28 -19.81
C LEU A 78 0.90 1.65 -18.92
N LYS A 79 0.37 0.47 -19.30
CA LYS A 79 -0.64 -0.23 -18.50
C LYS A 79 -0.12 -0.64 -17.13
N THR A 80 1.10 -1.18 -17.07
CA THR A 80 1.72 -1.56 -15.79
C THR A 80 1.91 -0.34 -14.89
N GLN A 81 2.36 0.78 -15.44
CA GLN A 81 2.56 2.00 -14.67
C GLN A 81 1.24 2.65 -14.24
N ALA A 82 0.21 2.63 -15.09
CA ALA A 82 -1.13 3.17 -14.78
C ALA A 82 -1.79 2.44 -13.59
N ALA A 83 -1.61 1.13 -13.49
CA ALA A 83 -2.14 0.34 -12.37
C ALA A 83 -1.55 0.76 -11.01
N LEU A 84 -0.35 1.37 -10.99
CA LEU A 84 0.29 1.89 -9.78
C LEU A 84 -0.15 3.31 -9.40
N CYS A 85 -0.82 4.00 -10.32
CA CYS A 85 -1.21 5.40 -10.19
C CYS A 85 -2.54 5.62 -9.47
N GLN A 86 -3.27 4.54 -9.14
CA GLN A 86 -4.57 4.60 -8.45
C GLN A 86 -5.55 5.58 -9.12
N PHE A 87 -5.69 5.47 -10.44
CA PHE A 87 -6.60 6.29 -11.23
C PHE A 87 -8.07 6.00 -10.91
N GLU A 88 -8.57 6.56 -9.82
CA GLU A 88 -9.92 6.29 -9.31
C GLU A 88 -10.70 7.59 -9.10
N CYS A 89 -11.98 7.57 -9.50
CA CYS A 89 -12.86 8.70 -9.25
C CYS A 89 -13.16 8.79 -7.75
N GLU A 90 -12.94 9.98 -7.16
CA GLU A 90 -13.16 10.18 -5.72
C GLU A 90 -14.60 9.87 -5.29
N ASP A 91 -15.58 10.28 -6.11
CA ASP A 91 -17.01 10.15 -5.82
C ASP A 91 -17.57 8.74 -6.07
N CYS A 92 -17.18 8.09 -7.17
CA CYS A 92 -17.78 6.80 -7.57
C CYS A 92 -16.86 5.59 -7.44
N LYS A 93 -15.59 5.79 -7.02
CA LYS A 93 -14.56 4.75 -6.84
C LYS A 93 -14.32 3.86 -8.06
N LYS A 94 -14.73 4.33 -9.24
CA LYS A 94 -14.47 3.61 -10.50
C LYS A 94 -13.08 3.97 -11.01
N SER A 95 -12.34 2.95 -11.42
CA SER A 95 -11.08 3.12 -12.16
C SER A 95 -11.34 3.85 -13.48
N TYR A 96 -10.45 4.77 -13.83
CA TYR A 96 -10.39 5.42 -15.14
C TYR A 96 -9.03 5.27 -15.82
N GLU A 97 -8.21 4.31 -15.38
CA GLU A 97 -6.88 4.04 -15.95
C GLU A 97 -6.89 3.85 -17.47
N ASP A 98 -7.91 3.17 -18.01
CA ASP A 98 -8.08 2.94 -19.44
C ASP A 98 -8.27 4.22 -20.26
N ARG A 99 -8.72 5.32 -19.62
CA ARG A 99 -8.86 6.62 -20.28
C ARG A 99 -7.52 7.36 -20.34
N MET A 100 -6.59 7.06 -19.42
CA MET A 100 -5.27 7.68 -19.37
C MET A 100 -4.31 7.12 -20.44
N ILE A 101 -4.66 5.98 -21.06
CA ILE A 101 -3.81 5.27 -22.04
C ILE A 101 -4.32 5.44 -23.47
N ARG A 102 -5.52 6.00 -23.67
CA ARG A 102 -6.08 6.21 -25.02
C ARG A 102 -5.56 7.54 -25.56
N ASP A 103 -4.96 7.50 -26.74
CA ASP A 103 -4.78 8.68 -27.58
C ASP A 103 -6.17 9.13 -28.07
N ASP A 104 -6.63 10.32 -27.68
CA ASP A 104 -7.81 10.98 -28.24
C ASP A 104 -7.60 11.35 -29.72
#